data_AF-A5HHE6-F1
#
_entry.id   AF-A5HHE6-F1
#
_cell.length_a   1.000
_cell.length_b   1.000
_cell.length_c   1.000
_cell.angle_alpha   90.00
_cell.angle_beta   90.00
_cell.angle_gamma   90.00
#
_symmetry.space_group_name_H-M   'P 1'
#
loop_
_entity.id
_entity.type
_entity.pdbx_description
1 polymer ?
#
loop_
_entity_poly.entity_id
_entity_poly.type
_entity_poly.pdbx_seq_one_letter_code
_entity_poly.pdbx_strand_id
1 'polypeptide(L)' 'ARPSQCSCSGTSVDCNSRRHASVPAGIPTNVQILNLYNNQITNLEPGVFDSLAAL' A
#
# COMPACT_ATOMS: atom_id res chain seq x y z
N ALA A 1 -1.22 11.93 0.02
CA ALA A 1 -0.79 11.55 -1.34
C ALA A 1 -1.66 10.39 -1.81
N ARG A 2 -1.84 10.19 -3.14
CA ARG A 2 -2.58 9.05 -3.68
C ARG A 2 -1.61 8.16 -4.45
N PRO A 3 -1.44 6.88 -4.09
CA PRO A 3 -0.51 6.01 -4.81
C PRO A 3 -0.97 5.84 -6.27
N SER A 4 -0.03 5.98 -7.19
CA SER A 4 -0.27 5.70 -8.60
C SER A 4 -0.63 4.22 -8.79
N GLN A 5 -1.59 3.92 -9.67
CA GLN A 5 -2.05 2.56 -9.97
C GLN A 5 -2.91 1.88 -8.87
N CYS A 6 -3.14 2.54 -7.73
CA CYS A 6 -4.04 2.05 -6.70
C CYS A 6 -5.37 2.83 -6.67
N SER A 7 -6.43 2.16 -6.25
CA SER A 7 -7.73 2.78 -5.95
C SER A 7 -7.78 3.15 -4.47
N CYS A 8 -8.33 4.33 -4.15
CA CYS A 8 -8.47 4.79 -2.77
C CYS A 8 -9.94 5.09 -2.47
N SER A 9 -10.48 4.57 -1.37
CA SER A 9 -11.84 4.82 -0.91
C SER A 9 -11.85 4.96 0.61
N GLY A 10 -12.13 6.18 1.10
CA GLY A 10 -12.03 6.49 2.53
C GLY A 10 -10.63 6.21 3.08
N THR A 11 -10.54 5.32 4.08
CA THR A 11 -9.30 4.83 4.69
C THR A 11 -8.81 3.51 4.08
N SER A 12 -9.35 3.08 2.94
CA SER A 12 -8.96 1.86 2.24
C SER A 12 -8.17 2.17 0.96
N VAL A 13 -7.09 1.43 0.75
CA VAL A 13 -6.22 1.49 -0.43
C VAL A 13 -6.15 0.11 -1.07
N ASP A 14 -6.58 0.01 -2.31
CA ASP A 14 -6.55 -1.21 -3.11
C ASP A 14 -5.49 -1.12 -4.22
N CYS A 15 -4.43 -1.90 -4.07
CA CYS A 15 -3.31 -2.04 -4.99
C CYS A 15 -3.22 -3.48 -5.54
N ASN A 16 -4.32 -4.22 -5.59
CA ASN A 16 -4.32 -5.61 -6.03
C ASN A 16 -3.95 -5.78 -7.52
N SER A 17 -3.21 -6.83 -7.84
CA SER A 17 -2.87 -7.23 -9.22
C SER A 17 -2.16 -6.15 -10.05
N ARG A 18 -1.34 -5.30 -9.41
CA ARG A 18 -0.65 -4.17 -10.07
C ARG A 18 0.81 -4.46 -10.41
N ARG A 19 1.30 -5.67 -10.14
CA ARG A 19 2.70 -6.09 -10.36
C ARG A 19 3.71 -5.20 -9.60
N HIS A 20 3.32 -4.69 -8.44
CA HIS A 20 4.25 -3.97 -7.59
C HIS A 20 5.34 -4.91 -7.09
N ALA A 21 6.61 -4.52 -7.23
CA ALA A 21 7.76 -5.26 -6.69
C ALA A 21 8.06 -4.87 -5.23
N SER A 22 7.54 -3.73 -4.77
CA SER A 22 7.65 -3.22 -3.40
C SER A 22 6.34 -2.56 -2.98
N VAL A 23 6.20 -2.24 -1.69
CA VAL A 23 5.04 -1.48 -1.19
C VAL A 23 5.00 -0.09 -1.86
N PRO A 24 3.88 0.33 -2.47
CA PRO A 24 3.79 1.63 -3.13
C PRO A 24 4.04 2.79 -2.16
N ALA A 25 4.86 3.75 -2.58
CA ALA A 25 5.00 5.00 -1.86
C ALA A 25 3.73 5.85 -1.96
N GLY A 26 3.53 6.76 -1.00
CA GLY A 26 2.43 7.72 -1.03
C GLY A 26 1.07 7.16 -0.60
N ILE A 27 1.04 6.00 0.07
CA ILE A 27 -0.11 5.51 0.81
C ILE A 27 -0.46 6.54 1.91
N PRO A 28 -1.73 6.96 2.05
CA PRO A 28 -2.16 7.84 3.14
C PRO A 28 -1.83 7.25 4.52
N THR A 29 -1.31 8.06 5.44
CA THR A 29 -0.92 7.61 6.79
C THR A 29 -2.11 7.21 7.66
N ASN A 30 -3.33 7.65 7.30
CA ASN A 30 -4.59 7.29 7.93
C ASN A 30 -5.26 6.06 7.28
N VAL A 31 -4.54 5.31 6.43
CA VAL A 31 -5.04 4.04 5.88
C VAL A 31 -5.29 3.04 7.02
N GLN A 32 -6.40 2.32 6.93
CA GLN A 32 -6.77 1.22 7.84
C GLN A 32 -6.84 -0.12 7.12
N ILE A 33 -6.98 -0.09 5.78
CA ILE A 33 -7.01 -1.29 4.95
C ILE A 33 -6.10 -1.06 3.76
N LEU A 34 -5.06 -1.91 3.63
CA LEU A 34 -4.11 -1.89 2.53
C LEU A 34 -4.11 -3.26 1.83
N ASN A 35 -4.66 -3.32 0.62
CA ASN A 35 -4.69 -4.54 -0.17
C ASN A 35 -3.55 -4.57 -1.19
N LEU A 36 -2.65 -5.54 -1.05
CA LEU A 36 -1.47 -5.74 -1.91
C LEU A 36 -1.45 -7.13 -2.57
N TYR A 37 -2.60 -7.81 -2.68
CA TYR A 37 -2.68 -9.17 -3.22
C TYR A 37 -2.28 -9.25 -4.69
N ASN A 38 -1.76 -10.42 -5.11
CA ASN A 38 -1.35 -10.72 -6.48
C ASN A 38 -0.33 -9.72 -7.06
N ASN A 39 0.58 -9.25 -6.22
CA ASN A 39 1.74 -8.46 -6.63
C ASN A 39 3.02 -9.31 -6.70
N GLN A 40 4.14 -8.67 -6.97
CA GLN A 40 5.47 -9.30 -7.10
C GLN A 40 6.37 -8.94 -5.90
N ILE A 41 5.76 -8.57 -4.77
CA ILE A 41 6.46 -8.25 -3.53
C ILE A 41 6.97 -9.55 -2.93
N THR A 42 8.28 -9.76 -2.97
CA THR A 42 8.95 -10.95 -2.43
C THR A 42 9.63 -10.69 -1.10
N ASN A 43 9.88 -9.42 -0.77
CA ASN A 43 10.50 -8.99 0.47
C ASN A 43 9.81 -7.73 1.00
N LEU A 44 9.69 -7.65 2.32
CA LEU A 44 9.21 -6.45 3.01
C LEU A 44 10.41 -5.86 3.75
N GLU A 45 10.82 -4.66 3.34
CA GLU A 45 11.90 -3.95 4.00
C GLU A 45 11.48 -3.58 5.44
N PRO A 46 12.40 -3.66 6.41
CA PRO A 46 12.13 -3.17 7.75
C PRO A 46 11.63 -1.73 7.71
N GLY A 47 10.52 -1.47 8.40
CA GLY A 47 9.95 -0.13 8.51
C GLY A 47 9.13 0.35 7.32
N VAL A 48 8.89 -0.49 6.29
CA VAL A 48 8.10 -0.10 5.11
C VAL A 48 6.66 0.33 5.42
N PHE A 49 6.14 -0.02 6.61
CA PHE A 49 4.83 0.38 7.10
C PHE A 49 4.86 1.38 8.27
N ASP A 50 6.03 1.86 8.71
CA ASP A 50 6.15 2.70 9.91
C ASP A 50 5.37 4.02 9.80
N SER A 51 5.23 4.54 8.58
CA SER A 51 4.42 5.74 8.32
C SER A 51 2.90 5.50 8.35
N LEU A 52 2.45 4.25 8.32
CA LEU A 52 1.03 3.87 8.28
C LEU A 52 0.49 3.71 9.70
N ALA A 53 0.54 4.79 10.49
CA ALA A 53 0.23 4.75 11.93
C ALA A 53 -1.18 4.28 12.31
N ALA A 54 -2.12 4.25 11.36
CA ALA A 54 -3.49 3.79 11.56
C ALA A 54 -3.77 2.36 11.05
N LEU A 55 -2.75 1.69 10.49
CA LEU A 55 -2.80 0.32 10.00
C LEU A 55 -2.35 -0.66 11.10
#